data_AF-A0A3M3Z085-F1
#
_entry.id   AF-A0A3M3Z085-F1
#
_cell.length_a   1.000
_cell.length_b   1.000
_cell.length_c   1.000
_cell.angle_alpha   90.00
_cell.angle_beta   90.00
_cell.angle_gamma   90.00
#
_symmetry.space_group_name_H-M   'P 1'
#
loop_
_entity.id
_entity.type
_entity.pdbx_description
1 polymer ?
#
loop_
_entity_poly.entity_id
_entity_poly.type
_entity_poly.pdbx_seq_one_letter_code
_entity_poly.pdbx_strand_id
1 'polypeptide(L)' 'MTPNAELYNPSTEYADKLISRIGQTPSWIAKRIGVTDKRIRYILDGERTVKGETTPIQMTYTEQFALECLVAEAIALRR' A
#
# COMPACT_ATOMS: atom_id res chain seq x y z
N MET A 1 3.64 -13.34 9.53
CA MET A 1 4.27 -13.47 8.20
C MET A 1 5.76 -13.20 8.34
N THR A 2 6.61 -13.84 7.52
CA THR A 2 8.06 -13.58 7.49
C THR A 2 8.39 -12.67 6.31
N PRO A 3 9.14 -11.57 6.50
CA PRO A 3 9.56 -10.70 5.40
C PRO A 3 10.47 -11.46 4.40
N ASN A 4 10.18 -11.37 3.10
CA ASN A 4 11.10 -11.73 2.01
C ASN A 4 11.09 -10.66 0.90
N ALA A 5 12.21 -9.94 0.74
CA ALA A 5 12.37 -8.87 -0.25
C ALA A 5 12.40 -9.37 -1.71
N GLU A 6 12.66 -10.65 -1.96
CA GLU A 6 12.59 -11.24 -3.30
C GLU A 6 11.16 -11.25 -3.88
N LEU A 7 10.15 -11.09 -3.02
CA LEU A 7 8.74 -11.00 -3.40
C LEU A 7 8.29 -9.54 -3.62
N TYR A 8 9.22 -8.58 -3.65
CA TYR A 8 8.90 -7.18 -3.85
C TYR A 8 8.25 -6.96 -5.22
N ASN A 9 7.04 -6.39 -5.19
CA ASN A 9 6.25 -6.02 -6.35
C ASN A 9 5.75 -4.58 -6.18
N PRO A 10 6.41 -3.60 -6.82
CA PRO A 10 6.06 -2.18 -6.70
C PRO A 10 4.87 -1.74 -7.57
N SER A 11 4.21 -2.66 -8.28
CA SER A 11 3.16 -2.29 -9.24
C SER A 11 1.95 -1.69 -8.53
N THR A 12 1.35 -0.68 -9.16
CA THR A 12 0.14 -0.01 -8.66
C THR A 12 -1.03 -0.99 -8.62
N GLU A 13 -1.11 -1.95 -9.55
CA GLU A 13 -2.13 -3.00 -9.56
C GLU A 13 -1.99 -3.95 -8.39
N TYR A 14 -0.76 -4.22 -7.93
CA TYR A 14 -0.56 -5.02 -6.73
C TYR A 14 -0.97 -4.27 -5.47
N ALA A 15 -0.59 -3.00 -5.36
CA ALA A 15 -1.01 -2.13 -4.26
C ALA A 15 -2.56 -2.01 -4.18
N ASP A 16 -3.23 -1.81 -5.32
CA ASP A 16 -4.69 -1.74 -5.41
C ASP A 16 -5.35 -3.05 -4.96
N LYS A 17 -4.82 -4.21 -5.38
CA LYS A 17 -5.30 -5.52 -4.92
C LYS A 17 -5.16 -5.68 -3.40
N LEU A 18 -4.05 -5.25 -2.81
CA LEU A 18 -3.85 -5.33 -1.37
C LEU A 18 -4.87 -4.44 -0.63
N ILE A 19 -4.99 -3.17 -1.03
CA ILE A 19 -5.91 -2.19 -0.42
C ILE A 19 -7.36 -2.68 -0.52
N SER A 20 -7.77 -3.16 -1.69
CA SER A 20 -9.11 -3.72 -1.92
C SER A 20 -9.40 -4.93 -1.03
N ARG A 21 -8.42 -5.82 -0.80
CA ARG A 21 -8.59 -7.01 0.06
C ARG A 21 -8.75 -6.67 1.53
N ILE A 22 -8.06 -5.64 2.01
CA ILE A 22 -8.17 -5.16 3.40
C ILE A 22 -9.62 -4.72 3.67
N GLY A 23 -10.27 -4.05 2.70
CA GLY A 23 -11.67 -3.63 2.81
C GLY A 23 -11.89 -2.48 3.81
N GLN A 24 -10.89 -1.62 3.98
CA GLN A 24 -10.93 -0.45 4.85
C GLN A 24 -10.60 0.82 4.04
N THR A 25 -10.90 1.98 4.60
CA THR A 25 -10.64 3.26 3.92
C THR A 25 -9.13 3.54 3.80
N PRO A 26 -8.67 4.26 2.76
CA PRO A 26 -7.27 4.64 2.62
C PRO A 26 -6.70 5.36 3.85
N SER A 27 -7.49 6.22 4.51
CA SER A 27 -7.09 6.90 5.75
C SER A 27 -6.85 5.95 6.92
N TRP A 28 -7.70 4.92 7.05
CA TRP A 28 -7.52 3.90 8.07
C TRP A 28 -6.24 3.08 7.83
N ILE A 29 -5.98 2.72 6.57
CA ILE A 29 -4.79 1.97 6.17
C ILE A 29 -3.53 2.79 6.42
N ALA A 30 -3.52 4.06 5.97
CA ALA A 30 -2.40 4.98 6.13
C ALA A 30 -2.00 5.12 7.61
N LYS A 31 -2.99 5.33 8.49
CA LYS A 31 -2.77 5.43 9.94
C LYS A 31 -2.13 4.17 10.52
N ARG A 32 -2.56 2.97 10.08
CA ARG A 32 -2.03 1.70 10.61
C ARG A 32 -0.61 1.39 10.17
N ILE A 33 -0.24 1.75 8.93
CA ILE A 33 1.12 1.51 8.42
C ILE A 33 2.07 2.68 8.66
N GLY A 34 1.61 3.75 9.33
CA GLY A 34 2.45 4.88 9.73
C GLY A 34 2.80 5.84 8.59
N VAL A 35 1.96 5.96 7.57
CA VAL A 35 2.14 6.89 6.45
C VAL A 35 1.00 7.91 6.36
N THR A 36 1.14 8.89 5.48
CA THR A 36 0.07 9.87 5.23
C THR A 36 -0.97 9.32 4.25
N ASP A 37 -2.22 9.78 4.35
CA ASP A 37 -3.28 9.46 3.38
C ASP A 37 -2.90 9.83 1.94
N LYS A 38 -2.08 10.87 1.76
CA LYS A 38 -1.54 11.25 0.45
C LYS A 38 -0.59 10.20 -0.09
N ARG A 39 0.21 9.56 0.77
CA ARG A 39 1.16 8.51 0.36
C ARG A 39 0.43 7.32 -0.25
N ILE A 40 -0.68 6.87 0.35
CA ILE A 40 -1.51 5.79 -0.20
C ILE A 40 -2.06 6.16 -1.57
N ARG A 41 -2.57 7.39 -1.74
CA ARG A 41 -3.05 7.87 -3.04
C ARG A 41 -1.96 7.90 -4.10
N TYR A 42 -0.80 8.47 -3.80
CA TYR A 42 0.31 8.50 -4.75
C TYR A 42 0.83 7.11 -5.12
N ILE A 43 0.75 6.13 -4.21
CA ILE A 43 1.07 4.73 -4.52
C ILE A 43 0.06 4.14 -5.50
N LEU A 44 -1.23 4.44 -5.34
CA LEU A 44 -2.29 3.97 -6.25
C LEU A 44 -2.22 4.67 -7.61
N ASP A 45 -1.95 5.98 -7.61
CA ASP A 45 -1.81 6.79 -8.82
C ASP A 45 -0.52 6.46 -9.60
N GLY A 46 0.50 5.91 -8.92
CA GLY A 46 1.81 5.58 -9.50
C GLY A 46 2.73 6.79 -9.73
N GLU A 47 2.24 7.98 -9.46
CA GLU A 47 2.95 9.24 -9.62
C GLU A 47 2.43 10.32 -8.67
N ARG A 48 3.16 11.43 -8.58
CA ARG A 48 2.68 12.65 -7.94
C ARG A 48 3.08 13.85 -8.79
N THR A 49 2.18 14.83 -8.91
CA THR A 49 2.49 16.10 -9.57
C THR A 49 2.53 17.23 -8.55
N VAL A 50 3.64 17.96 -8.48
CA VAL A 50 3.84 19.10 -7.57
C VAL A 50 4.42 20.26 -8.37
N LYS A 51 3.72 21.40 -8.38
CA LYS A 51 4.15 22.62 -9.12
C LYS A 51 4.48 22.37 -10.61
N GLY A 52 3.76 21.45 -11.25
CA GLY A 52 3.97 21.09 -12.66
C GLY A 52 5.04 20.02 -12.89
N GLU A 53 5.74 19.56 -11.85
CA GLU A 53 6.69 18.46 -11.95
C GLU A 53 6.03 17.14 -11.53
N THR A 54 6.02 16.17 -12.44
CA THR A 54 5.52 14.81 -12.19
C THR A 54 6.68 13.91 -11.79
N THR A 55 6.57 13.25 -10.63
CA THR A 55 7.54 12.27 -10.15
C THR A 55 6.88 10.90 -10.05
N PRO A 56 7.48 9.83 -10.61
CA PRO A 56 7.02 8.47 -10.39
C PRO A 56 7.05 8.11 -8.91
N ILE A 57 6.02 7.41 -8.44
CA ILE A 57 5.90 6.94 -7.07
C ILE A 57 5.69 5.44 -7.09
N GLN A 58 6.59 4.74 -6.41
CA GLN A 58 6.48 3.32 -6.16
C GLN A 58 6.23 3.06 -4.68
N MET A 59 5.42 2.04 -4.42
CA MET A 59 5.31 1.43 -3.10
C MET A 59 6.66 0.81 -2.75
N THR A 60 7.19 1.11 -1.57
CA THR A 60 8.40 0.46 -1.06
C THR A 60 8.10 -0.95 -0.56
N TYR A 61 9.13 -1.79 -0.45
CA TYR A 61 8.97 -3.13 0.11
C TYR A 61 8.38 -3.11 1.53
N THR A 62 8.76 -2.14 2.37
CA THR A 62 8.21 -1.99 3.72
C THR A 62 6.70 -1.71 3.68
N GLU A 63 6.26 -0.84 2.78
CA GLU A 63 4.84 -0.52 2.58
C GLU A 63 4.08 -1.74 2.07
N GLN A 64 4.65 -2.47 1.10
CA GLN A 64 4.09 -3.74 0.62
C GLN A 64 3.89 -4.73 1.76
N PHE A 65 4.96 -5.02 2.51
CA PHE A 65 4.91 -6.02 3.58
C PHE A 65 3.90 -5.63 4.67
N ALA A 66 3.80 -4.34 5.00
CA ALA A 66 2.80 -3.84 5.94
C ALA A 66 1.37 -4.06 5.42
N LEU A 67 1.11 -3.76 4.15
CA LEU A 67 -0.19 -4.01 3.51
C LEU A 67 -0.53 -5.50 3.45
N GLU A 68 0.44 -6.35 3.12
CA GLU A 68 0.28 -7.82 3.13
C GLU A 68 -0.07 -8.34 4.52
N CYS A 69 0.56 -7.81 5.58
CA CYS A 69 0.21 -8.14 6.95
C CYS A 69 -1.23 -7.73 7.29
N LEU A 70 -1.68 -6.54 6.86
CA LEU A 70 -3.06 -6.10 7.05
C LEU A 70 -4.07 -6.96 6.28
N VAL A 71 -3.71 -7.43 5.08
CA VAL A 71 -4.53 -8.40 4.32
C VAL A 71 -4.64 -9.71 5.10
N ALA A 72 -3.54 -10.24 5.63
CA ALA A 72 -3.55 -11.46 6.42
C ALA A 72 -4.41 -11.31 7.69
N GLU A 73 -4.32 -10.18 8.38
CA GLU A 73 -5.17 -9.85 9.53
C GLU A 73 -6.66 -9.80 9.12
N ALA A 74 -7.00 -9.08 8.04
CA ALA A 74 -8.37 -8.97 7.55
C ALA A 74 -8.96 -10.33 7.15
N ILE A 75 -8.15 -11.23 6.58
CA ILE A 75 -8.57 -12.61 6.26
C ILE A 75 -8.80 -13.41 7.55
N ALA A 76 -7.92 -13.29 8.54
CA ALA A 76 -8.05 -14.00 9.80
C ALA A 76 -9.30 -13.59 10.59
N LEU A 77 -9.69 -12.32 10.54
CA LEU A 77 -10.90 -11.79 11.21
C LEU A 77 -12.22 -12.18 10.53
N ARG A 78 -12.19 -12.62 9.27
CA ARG A 78 -13.37 -13.08 8.52
C ARG A 78 -13.66 -14.56 8.70
N ARG A 79 -12.78 -15.30 9.40
CA ARG A 79 -12.93 -16.71 9.73
C ARG A 79 -13.57 -16.86 11.10
#